data_AF-A0ABD6RZE7-F1
#
_entry.id   AF-A0ABD6RZE7-F1
#
_cell.length_a   1.000
_cell.length_b   1.000
_cell.length_c   1.000
_cell.angle_alpha   90.00
_cell.angle_beta   90.00
_cell.angle_gamma   90.00
#
_symmetry.space_group_name_H-M   'P 1'
#
loop_
_entity.id
_entity.type
_entity.pdbx_description
1 polymer ?
#
loop_
_entity_poly.entity_id
_entity_poly.type
_entity_poly.pdbx_seq_one_letter_code
_entity_poly.pdbx_strand_id
1 'polypeptide(L)'
;MKPIEAAQNIITLQFPNCDVALLGGSVARGEATKTSDLDIVIVDQSLTSCYRESFYSNGWPVEVFVHNFETYKTFFKMDCDRGRPSLPQLVSEGIALKGEKEIVERLKKEANDLLHKGPAKWSEETIKQKRYFITDTLDDFIGATKREEELFIANLLADLVHEYVLRVNGKWLGSSKWFIRVLRRYDEQYANKFVAAFDYFYKTGEKNECTICSIKRIDTR
;
A
#
# COMPACT_ATOMS: atom_id res chain seq x y z
N MET A 1 -11.90 -17.47 -18.42
CA MET A 1 -11.74 -16.25 -19.24
C MET A 1 -10.45 -15.56 -18.84
N LYS A 2 -9.69 -14.95 -19.78
CA LYS A 2 -8.47 -14.21 -19.40
C LYS A 2 -8.85 -12.97 -18.58
N PRO A 3 -7.96 -12.43 -17.72
CA PRO A 3 -8.34 -11.38 -16.77
C PRO A 3 -8.78 -10.08 -17.46
N ILE A 4 -8.09 -9.65 -18.53
CA ILE A 4 -8.47 -8.44 -19.28
C ILE A 4 -9.83 -8.63 -19.98
N GLU A 5 -10.07 -9.79 -20.58
CA GLU A 5 -11.36 -10.12 -21.21
C GLU A 5 -12.49 -10.14 -20.19
N ALA A 6 -12.24 -10.71 -19.00
CA ALA A 6 -13.20 -10.75 -17.90
C ALA A 6 -13.54 -9.35 -17.40
N ALA A 7 -12.53 -8.51 -17.20
CA ALA A 7 -12.72 -7.13 -16.79
C ALA A 7 -13.49 -6.33 -17.86
N GLN A 8 -13.13 -6.43 -19.14
CA GLN A 8 -13.85 -5.78 -20.24
C GLN A 8 -15.33 -6.20 -20.27
N ASN A 9 -15.62 -7.50 -20.12
CA ASN A 9 -16.98 -8.00 -20.08
C ASN A 9 -17.78 -7.42 -18.88
N ILE A 10 -17.16 -7.32 -17.70
CA ILE A 10 -17.77 -6.68 -16.51
C ILE A 10 -18.10 -5.20 -16.81
N ILE A 11 -17.15 -4.45 -17.39
CA ILE A 11 -17.38 -3.04 -17.73
C ILE A 11 -18.57 -2.90 -18.68
N THR A 12 -18.61 -3.69 -19.76
CA THR A 12 -19.68 -3.61 -20.75
C THR A 12 -21.06 -3.94 -20.17
N LEU A 13 -21.16 -4.91 -19.25
CA LEU A 13 -22.44 -5.37 -18.71
C LEU A 13 -22.93 -4.53 -17.52
N GLN A 14 -22.02 -4.12 -16.63
CA GLN A 14 -22.39 -3.49 -15.35
C GLN A 14 -22.12 -2.00 -15.30
N PHE A 15 -21.13 -1.50 -16.06
CA PHE A 15 -20.74 -0.09 -16.10
C PHE A 15 -20.79 0.50 -17.53
N PRO A 16 -21.89 0.27 -18.30
CA PRO A 16 -21.94 0.66 -19.70
C PRO A 16 -21.87 2.17 -19.91
N ASN A 17 -22.22 2.97 -18.89
CA ASN A 17 -22.29 4.43 -18.97
C ASN A 17 -21.14 5.16 -18.26
N CYS A 18 -20.21 4.45 -17.61
CA CYS A 18 -19.11 5.12 -16.91
C CYS A 18 -18.18 5.88 -17.87
N ASP A 19 -17.59 6.98 -17.39
CA ASP A 19 -16.66 7.79 -18.18
C ASP A 19 -15.30 7.10 -18.36
N VAL A 20 -14.81 6.44 -17.30
CA VAL A 20 -13.51 5.76 -17.30
C VAL A 20 -13.60 4.43 -16.56
N ALA A 21 -12.93 3.41 -17.10
CA ALA A 21 -12.67 2.15 -16.40
C ALA A 21 -11.20 1.75 -16.54
N LEU A 22 -10.52 1.53 -15.41
CA LEU A 22 -9.12 1.11 -15.34
C LEU A 22 -9.02 -0.22 -14.60
N LEU A 23 -8.32 -1.19 -15.18
CA LEU A 23 -7.94 -2.43 -14.52
C LEU A 23 -6.57 -2.24 -13.87
N GLY A 24 -6.51 -2.22 -12.56
CA GLY A 24 -5.30 -2.02 -11.77
C GLY A 24 -4.72 -3.31 -11.20
N GLY A 25 -4.01 -3.15 -10.08
CA GLY A 25 -3.67 -4.28 -9.24
C GLY A 25 -2.57 -5.18 -9.78
N SER A 26 -2.52 -6.39 -9.22
CA SER A 26 -1.52 -7.39 -9.61
C SER A 26 -1.65 -7.83 -11.08
N VAL A 27 -2.86 -7.76 -11.65
CA VAL A 27 -3.11 -8.07 -13.06
C VAL A 27 -2.48 -7.02 -13.97
N ALA A 28 -2.67 -5.73 -13.70
CA ALA A 28 -2.08 -4.66 -14.50
C ALA A 28 -0.54 -4.71 -14.52
N ARG A 29 0.07 -5.15 -13.41
CA ARG A 29 1.53 -5.30 -13.29
C ARG A 29 2.08 -6.62 -13.87
N GLY A 30 1.24 -7.54 -14.33
CA GLY A 30 1.67 -8.86 -14.77
C GLY A 30 2.15 -9.79 -13.62
N GLU A 31 1.78 -9.46 -12.38
CA GLU A 31 2.16 -10.20 -11.16
C GLU A 31 1.00 -11.04 -10.60
N ALA A 32 -0.04 -11.27 -11.40
CA ALA A 32 -1.23 -11.99 -10.96
C ALA A 32 -0.92 -13.44 -10.57
N THR A 33 -1.59 -13.90 -9.53
CA THR A 33 -1.51 -15.26 -8.99
C THR A 33 -2.88 -15.93 -9.03
N LYS A 34 -2.97 -17.22 -8.71
CA LYS A 34 -4.25 -17.94 -8.65
C LYS A 34 -5.25 -17.36 -7.64
N THR A 35 -4.77 -16.58 -6.67
CA THR A 35 -5.59 -15.92 -5.65
C THR A 35 -5.69 -14.41 -5.88
N SER A 36 -5.31 -13.92 -7.06
CA SER A 36 -5.47 -12.50 -7.40
C SER A 36 -6.91 -12.20 -7.80
N ASP A 37 -7.33 -11.01 -7.43
CA ASP A 37 -8.58 -10.35 -7.83
C ASP A 37 -8.37 -9.44 -9.05
N LEU A 38 -9.49 -9.01 -9.62
CA LEU A 38 -9.56 -7.91 -10.58
C LEU A 38 -9.85 -6.61 -9.81
N ASP A 39 -8.83 -5.79 -9.61
CA ASP A 39 -8.97 -4.43 -9.09
C ASP A 39 -9.45 -3.50 -10.21
N ILE A 40 -10.67 -2.99 -10.15
CA ILE A 40 -11.24 -2.13 -11.20
C ILE A 40 -11.59 -0.76 -10.62
N VAL A 41 -11.00 0.30 -11.15
CA VAL A 41 -11.38 1.68 -10.83
C VAL A 41 -12.35 2.19 -11.88
N ILE A 42 -13.52 2.65 -11.43
CA ILE A 42 -14.56 3.26 -12.26
C ILE A 42 -14.68 4.74 -11.90
N VAL A 43 -14.69 5.60 -12.92
CA VAL A 43 -15.10 7.00 -12.76
C VAL A 43 -16.36 7.24 -13.57
N ASP A 44 -17.41 7.70 -12.91
CA ASP A 44 -18.72 8.00 -13.48
C ASP A 44 -19.25 9.31 -12.90
N GLN A 45 -19.40 10.34 -13.75
CA GLN A 45 -19.86 11.66 -13.36
C GLN A 45 -21.33 11.69 -12.93
N SER A 46 -22.15 10.72 -13.38
CA SER A 46 -23.56 10.60 -12.98
C SER A 46 -23.73 10.03 -11.57
N LEU A 47 -22.66 9.48 -10.99
CA LEU A 47 -22.69 8.86 -9.68
C LEU A 47 -22.86 9.91 -8.56
N THR A 48 -23.85 9.68 -7.70
CA THR A 48 -24.18 10.55 -6.56
C THR A 48 -23.24 10.37 -5.37
N SER A 49 -22.74 9.15 -5.15
CA SER A 49 -21.80 8.83 -4.07
C SER A 49 -20.86 7.70 -4.45
N CYS A 50 -19.61 7.75 -3.98
CA CYS A 50 -18.66 6.68 -4.21
C CYS A 50 -19.00 5.43 -3.40
N TYR A 51 -18.64 4.27 -3.92
CA TYR A 51 -18.75 3.01 -3.19
C TYR A 51 -17.64 2.04 -3.62
N ARG A 52 -17.51 0.98 -2.82
CA ARG A 52 -16.63 -0.14 -3.10
C ARG A 52 -17.42 -1.43 -2.95
N GLU A 53 -17.29 -2.32 -3.91
CA GLU A 53 -18.02 -3.59 -3.91
C GLU A 53 -17.07 -4.72 -4.30
N SER A 54 -17.30 -5.89 -3.71
CA SER A 54 -16.60 -7.12 -4.04
C SER A 54 -17.59 -8.19 -4.47
N PHE A 55 -17.33 -8.82 -5.61
CA PHE A 55 -18.19 -9.87 -6.15
C PHE A 55 -17.38 -10.88 -6.97
N TYR A 56 -18.02 -11.97 -7.38
CA TYR A 56 -17.41 -12.98 -8.25
C TYR A 56 -18.04 -12.93 -9.63
N SER A 57 -17.23 -12.80 -10.68
CA SER A 57 -17.72 -12.75 -12.07
C SER A 57 -16.70 -13.32 -13.03
N ASN A 58 -17.15 -14.01 -14.07
CA ASN A 58 -16.30 -14.57 -15.13
C ASN A 58 -15.14 -15.47 -14.63
N GLY A 59 -15.30 -16.08 -13.46
CA GLY A 59 -14.28 -16.91 -12.82
C GLY A 59 -13.23 -16.14 -12.02
N TRP A 60 -13.49 -14.88 -11.68
CA TRP A 60 -12.58 -14.00 -10.94
C TRP A 60 -13.27 -13.39 -9.72
N PRO A 61 -12.59 -13.31 -8.57
CA PRO A 61 -12.91 -12.30 -7.56
C PRO A 61 -12.66 -10.90 -8.15
N VAL A 62 -13.57 -9.98 -7.89
CA VAL A 62 -13.52 -8.61 -8.41
C VAL A 62 -13.68 -7.65 -7.23
N GLU A 63 -12.85 -6.62 -7.18
CA GLU A 63 -13.04 -5.47 -6.30
C GLU A 63 -13.17 -4.22 -7.18
N VAL A 64 -14.33 -3.57 -7.12
CA VAL A 64 -14.58 -2.32 -7.85
C VAL A 64 -14.53 -1.13 -6.93
N PHE A 65 -13.83 -0.08 -7.36
CA PHE A 65 -13.72 1.22 -6.68
C PHE A 65 -14.41 2.25 -7.56
N VAL A 66 -15.63 2.63 -7.19
CA VAL A 66 -16.50 3.46 -8.04
C VAL A 66 -16.57 4.86 -7.47
N HIS A 67 -16.14 5.83 -8.27
CA HIS A 67 -16.06 7.24 -7.91
C HIS A 67 -16.68 8.13 -8.98
N ASN A 68 -17.01 9.36 -8.61
CA ASN A 68 -17.20 10.48 -9.54
C ASN A 68 -15.95 11.38 -9.53
N PHE A 69 -15.92 12.44 -10.35
CA PHE A 69 -14.74 13.32 -10.48
C PHE A 69 -14.40 14.16 -9.23
N GLU A 70 -15.26 14.15 -8.21
CA GLU A 70 -15.02 14.80 -6.91
C GLU A 70 -14.49 13.80 -5.87
N THR A 71 -15.18 12.67 -5.73
CA THR A 71 -14.89 11.67 -4.71
C THR A 71 -13.54 10.97 -4.91
N TYR A 72 -13.09 10.73 -6.15
CA TYR A 72 -11.76 10.14 -6.35
C TYR A 72 -10.66 11.05 -5.79
N LYS A 73 -10.81 12.39 -5.91
CA LYS A 73 -9.84 13.36 -5.40
C LYS A 73 -9.81 13.36 -3.87
N THR A 74 -10.98 13.27 -3.24
CA THR A 74 -11.09 13.12 -1.78
C THR A 74 -10.34 11.86 -1.32
N PHE A 75 -10.52 10.73 -2.01
CA PHE A 75 -9.85 9.49 -1.65
C PHE A 75 -8.35 9.50 -1.97
N PHE A 76 -7.92 10.13 -3.08
CA PHE A 76 -6.51 10.40 -3.35
C PHE A 76 -5.87 11.16 -2.17
N LYS A 77 -6.55 12.21 -1.68
CA LYS A 77 -6.07 12.98 -0.54
C LYS A 77 -6.01 12.14 0.73
N MET A 78 -7.07 11.42 1.07
CA MET A 78 -7.11 10.55 2.25
C MET A 78 -5.98 9.50 2.23
N ASP A 79 -5.73 8.91 1.06
CA ASP A 79 -4.65 7.95 0.84
C ASP A 79 -3.26 8.57 1.02
N CYS A 80 -3.05 9.77 0.48
CA CYS A 80 -1.82 10.52 0.67
C CYS A 80 -1.59 10.92 2.14
N ASP A 81 -2.64 11.40 2.81
CA ASP A 81 -2.57 11.86 4.20
C ASP A 81 -2.15 10.72 5.13
N ARG A 82 -2.73 9.52 4.95
CA ARG A 82 -2.33 8.30 5.69
C ARG A 82 -1.02 7.68 5.19
N GLY A 83 -0.41 8.20 4.13
CA GLY A 83 0.85 7.70 3.57
C GLY A 83 0.76 6.40 2.78
N ARG A 84 -0.43 5.97 2.38
CA ARG A 84 -0.68 4.71 1.65
C ARG A 84 -1.46 5.04 0.37
N PRO A 85 -0.77 5.33 -0.74
CA PRO A 85 -1.37 5.87 -1.96
C PRO A 85 -2.05 4.78 -2.80
N SER A 86 -3.00 4.04 -2.24
CA SER A 86 -3.56 2.83 -2.85
C SER A 86 -4.33 3.14 -4.14
N LEU A 87 -5.30 4.06 -4.08
CA LEU A 87 -6.09 4.46 -5.24
C LEU A 87 -5.24 5.22 -6.28
N PRO A 88 -4.35 6.17 -5.90
CA PRO A 88 -3.38 6.73 -6.85
C PRO A 88 -2.53 5.65 -7.55
N GLN A 89 -2.04 4.63 -6.83
CA GLN A 89 -1.24 3.55 -7.44
C GLN A 89 -2.07 2.73 -8.43
N LEU A 90 -3.32 2.38 -8.08
CA LEU A 90 -4.24 1.65 -8.98
C LEU A 90 -4.52 2.44 -10.27
N VAL A 91 -4.73 3.75 -10.17
CA VAL A 91 -4.97 4.62 -11.33
C VAL A 91 -3.71 4.76 -12.19
N SER A 92 -2.56 5.02 -11.57
CA SER A 92 -1.27 5.18 -12.25
C SER A 92 -0.90 3.95 -13.08
N GLU A 93 -0.95 2.76 -12.46
CA GLU A 93 -0.58 1.49 -13.09
C GLU A 93 -1.70 0.91 -13.97
N GLY A 94 -2.93 1.40 -13.84
CA GLY A 94 -4.12 0.77 -14.41
C GLY A 94 -4.13 0.73 -15.93
N ILE A 95 -4.51 -0.41 -16.51
CA ILE A 95 -4.74 -0.57 -17.95
C ILE A 95 -6.12 0.03 -18.25
N ALA A 96 -6.18 0.99 -19.18
CA ALA A 96 -7.45 1.59 -19.58
C ALA A 96 -8.28 0.58 -20.38
N LEU A 97 -9.47 0.26 -19.87
CA LEU A 97 -10.46 -0.60 -20.54
C LEU A 97 -11.54 0.23 -21.23
N LYS A 98 -11.81 1.42 -20.71
CA LYS A 98 -12.75 2.40 -21.25
C LYS A 98 -12.35 3.81 -20.86
N GLY A 99 -12.66 4.76 -21.74
CA GLY A 99 -12.62 6.20 -21.47
C GLY A 99 -11.92 7.00 -22.55
N GLU A 100 -12.29 8.28 -22.66
CA GLU A 100 -11.61 9.19 -23.58
C GLU A 100 -10.15 9.36 -23.18
N LYS A 101 -9.27 9.33 -24.17
CA LYS A 101 -7.82 9.35 -23.97
C LYS A 101 -7.38 10.52 -23.08
N GLU A 102 -7.93 11.71 -23.30
CA GLU A 102 -7.58 12.91 -22.54
C GLU A 102 -7.99 12.83 -21.06
N ILE A 103 -9.14 12.22 -20.76
CA ILE A 103 -9.62 12.04 -19.38
C ILE A 103 -8.76 11.02 -18.66
N VAL A 104 -8.48 9.88 -19.31
CA VAL A 104 -7.61 8.83 -18.76
C VAL A 104 -6.20 9.36 -18.49
N GLU A 105 -5.61 10.08 -19.43
CA GLU A 105 -4.28 10.67 -19.29
C GLU A 105 -4.25 11.71 -18.16
N ARG A 106 -5.30 12.51 -17.98
CA ARG A 106 -5.41 13.45 -16.86
C ARG A 106 -5.44 12.74 -15.52
N LEU A 107 -6.28 11.73 -15.36
CA LEU A 107 -6.37 10.95 -14.11
C LEU A 107 -5.04 10.30 -13.76
N LYS A 108 -4.39 9.67 -14.75
CA LYS A 108 -3.06 9.07 -14.57
C LYS A 108 -2.00 10.11 -14.23
N LYS A 109 -2.02 11.27 -14.87
CA LYS A 109 -1.09 12.36 -14.56
C LYS A 109 -1.25 12.82 -13.13
N GLU A 110 -2.47 13.09 -12.67
CA GLU A 110 -2.74 13.49 -11.28
C GLU A 110 -2.24 12.43 -10.28
N ALA A 111 -2.53 11.15 -10.54
CA ALA A 111 -2.05 10.04 -9.72
C ALA A 111 -0.52 9.97 -9.69
N ASN A 112 0.14 10.08 -10.85
CA ASN A 112 1.59 10.08 -10.96
C ASN A 112 2.22 11.27 -10.23
N ASP A 113 1.68 12.47 -10.38
CA ASP A 113 2.20 13.67 -9.72
C ASP A 113 2.16 13.51 -8.19
N LEU A 114 1.08 12.94 -7.65
CA LEU A 114 0.99 12.59 -6.23
C LEU A 114 2.05 11.55 -5.83
N LEU A 115 2.15 10.44 -6.57
CA LEU A 115 3.11 9.38 -6.26
C LEU A 115 4.56 9.87 -6.26
N HIS A 116 4.94 10.73 -7.21
CA HIS A 116 6.27 11.35 -7.27
C HIS A 116 6.53 12.33 -6.13
N LYS A 117 5.50 13.06 -5.69
CA LYS A 117 5.60 14.04 -4.59
C LYS A 117 5.95 13.39 -3.25
N GLY A 118 5.49 12.16 -3.01
CA GLY A 118 5.66 11.49 -1.71
C GLY A 118 4.69 12.00 -0.63
N PRO A 119 4.63 11.32 0.53
CA PRO A 119 3.78 11.73 1.65
C PRO A 119 4.25 13.07 2.23
N ALA A 120 3.32 13.77 2.89
CA ALA A 120 3.66 14.94 3.67
C ALA A 120 4.70 14.60 4.75
N LYS A 121 5.70 15.48 4.91
CA LYS A 121 6.71 15.35 5.95
C LYS A 121 6.04 15.39 7.32
N TRP A 122 6.50 14.54 8.22
CA TRP A 122 6.11 14.61 9.63
C TRP A 122 6.69 15.87 10.29
N SER A 123 5.95 16.41 11.26
CA SER A 123 6.48 17.43 12.15
C SER A 123 7.57 16.84 13.05
N GLU A 124 8.44 17.69 13.59
CA GLU A 124 9.46 17.27 14.56
C GLU A 124 8.83 16.57 15.77
N GLU A 125 7.68 17.06 16.24
CA GLU A 125 6.94 16.45 17.34
C GLU A 125 6.46 15.04 16.99
N THR A 126 5.93 14.84 15.79
CA THR A 126 5.51 13.49 15.33
C THR A 126 6.72 12.55 15.25
N ILE A 127 7.87 13.03 14.75
CA ILE A 127 9.09 12.23 14.67
C ILE A 127 9.57 11.83 16.07
N LYS A 128 9.57 12.78 17.02
CA LYS A 128 9.93 12.52 18.42
C LYS A 128 8.99 11.50 19.06
N GLN A 129 7.68 11.66 18.89
CA GLN A 129 6.67 10.74 19.40
C GLN A 129 6.84 9.33 18.82
N LYS A 130 7.07 9.20 17.51
CA LYS A 130 7.30 7.91 16.87
C LYS A 130 8.57 7.23 17.35
N ARG A 131 9.66 7.97 17.54
CA ARG A 131 10.89 7.41 18.15
C ARG A 131 10.62 6.88 19.55
N TYR A 132 9.91 7.65 20.37
CA TYR A 132 9.54 7.22 21.72
C TYR A 132 8.77 5.88 21.69
N PHE A 133 7.73 5.75 20.85
CA PHE A 133 7.00 4.48 20.74
C PHE A 133 7.86 3.31 20.28
N ILE A 134 8.82 3.54 19.38
CA ILE A 134 9.72 2.48 18.95
C ILE A 134 10.67 2.08 20.08
N THR A 135 11.24 3.05 20.81
CA THR A 135 12.12 2.77 21.95
C THR A 135 11.39 2.01 23.05
N ASP A 136 10.17 2.45 23.40
CA ASP A 136 9.31 1.80 24.39
C ASP A 136 8.98 0.34 23.99
N THR A 137 8.54 0.14 22.75
CA THR A 137 8.28 -1.20 22.21
C THR A 137 9.54 -2.07 22.15
N LEU A 138 10.71 -1.46 21.90
CA LEU A 138 11.98 -2.16 21.89
C LEU A 138 12.41 -2.59 23.29
N ASP A 139 12.21 -1.75 24.30
CA ASP A 139 12.49 -2.09 25.70
C ASP A 139 11.58 -3.23 26.17
N ASP A 140 10.29 -3.18 25.83
CA ASP A 140 9.34 -4.29 26.04
C ASP A 140 9.81 -5.57 25.33
N PHE A 141 10.28 -5.46 24.08
CA PHE A 141 10.77 -6.61 23.32
C PHE A 141 11.97 -7.27 23.98
N ILE A 142 12.93 -6.46 24.45
CA ILE A 142 14.12 -6.93 25.16
C ILE A 142 13.72 -7.60 26.48
N GLY A 143 12.82 -6.97 27.25
CA GLY A 143 12.38 -7.43 28.56
C GLY A 143 11.41 -8.62 28.56
N ALA A 144 10.71 -8.89 27.46
CA ALA A 144 9.77 -10.00 27.36
C ALA A 144 10.47 -11.35 27.62
N THR A 145 9.84 -12.23 28.40
CA THR A 145 10.40 -13.57 28.69
C THR A 145 9.49 -14.71 28.24
N LYS A 146 8.23 -14.40 27.90
CA LYS A 146 7.28 -15.37 27.37
C LYS A 146 7.22 -15.28 25.85
N ARG A 147 7.26 -16.43 25.18
CA ARG A 147 7.32 -16.50 23.72
C ARG A 147 6.11 -15.84 23.06
N GLU A 148 4.92 -16.01 23.63
CA GLU A 148 3.70 -15.39 23.14
C GLU A 148 3.79 -13.86 23.14
N GLU A 149 4.36 -13.25 24.18
CA GLU A 149 4.55 -11.79 24.27
C GLU A 149 5.56 -11.33 23.21
N GLU A 150 6.70 -12.01 23.10
CA GLU A 150 7.76 -11.65 22.14
C GLU A 150 7.26 -11.65 20.69
N LEU A 151 6.42 -12.62 20.30
CA LEU A 151 5.92 -12.72 18.92
C LEU A 151 5.07 -11.50 18.53
N PHE A 152 4.18 -11.06 19.41
CA PHE A 152 3.32 -9.91 19.15
C PHE A 152 4.07 -8.58 19.28
N ILE A 153 5.00 -8.47 20.24
CA ILE A 153 5.84 -7.27 20.36
C ILE A 153 6.76 -7.14 19.13
N ALA A 154 7.37 -8.23 18.65
CA ALA A 154 8.19 -8.21 17.43
C ALA A 154 7.38 -7.75 16.20
N ASN A 155 6.13 -8.19 16.07
CA ASN A 155 5.26 -7.77 14.98
C ASN A 155 4.98 -6.25 15.04
N LEU A 156 4.64 -5.73 16.22
CA LEU A 156 4.45 -4.29 16.44
C LEU A 156 5.74 -3.50 16.15
N LEU A 157 6.88 -3.97 16.64
CA LEU A 157 8.18 -3.34 16.42
C LEU A 157 8.50 -3.27 14.92
N ALA A 158 8.26 -4.34 14.17
CA ALA A 158 8.46 -4.37 12.73
C ALA A 158 7.61 -3.30 12.02
N ASP A 159 6.33 -3.19 12.37
CA ASP A 159 5.41 -2.21 11.80
C ASP A 159 5.84 -0.76 12.11
N LEU A 160 6.20 -0.48 13.36
CA LEU A 160 6.64 0.85 13.79
C LEU A 160 7.95 1.28 13.10
N VAL A 161 8.93 0.37 13.00
CA VAL A 161 10.21 0.64 12.34
C VAL A 161 10.01 0.82 10.83
N HIS A 162 9.21 -0.03 10.18
CA HIS A 162 8.84 0.12 8.78
C HIS A 162 8.21 1.49 8.50
N GLU A 163 7.21 1.88 9.31
CA GLU A 163 6.53 3.16 9.17
C GLU A 163 7.52 4.32 9.31
N TYR A 164 8.30 4.30 10.39
CA TYR A 164 9.24 5.37 10.69
C TYR A 164 10.26 5.57 9.59
N VAL A 165 10.95 4.50 9.18
CA VAL A 165 12.02 4.58 8.18
C VAL A 165 11.51 5.12 6.85
N LEU A 166 10.33 4.71 6.40
CA LEU A 166 9.78 5.21 5.14
C LEU A 166 9.30 6.65 5.28
N ARG A 167 8.58 6.99 6.35
CA ARG A 167 7.96 8.31 6.53
C ARG A 167 8.99 9.42 6.73
N VAL A 168 10.04 9.20 7.52
CA VAL A 168 11.10 10.21 7.71
C VAL A 168 11.92 10.44 6.42
N ASN A 169 11.89 9.48 5.49
CA ASN A 169 12.55 9.59 4.18
C ASN A 169 11.58 9.98 3.04
N GLY A 170 10.36 10.42 3.38
CA GLY A 170 9.38 10.86 2.39
C GLY A 170 8.95 9.76 1.43
N LYS A 171 8.88 8.51 1.92
CA LYS A 171 8.46 7.34 1.14
C LYS A 171 7.09 6.85 1.58
N TRP A 172 6.33 6.36 0.61
CA TRP A 172 5.02 5.77 0.81
C TRP A 172 5.13 4.45 1.59
N LEU A 173 4.11 4.18 2.40
CA LEU A 173 3.95 2.96 3.15
C LEU A 173 3.33 1.85 2.30
N GLY A 174 3.56 0.61 2.69
CA GLY A 174 2.95 -0.57 2.11
C GLY A 174 2.33 -1.47 3.18
N SER A 175 1.46 -2.39 2.77
CA SER A 175 0.88 -3.40 3.65
C SER A 175 0.93 -4.77 3.00
N SER A 176 0.85 -5.84 3.79
CA SER A 176 0.89 -7.22 3.29
C SER A 176 2.11 -7.45 2.38
N LYS A 177 1.90 -7.89 1.12
CA LYS A 177 2.99 -8.05 0.13
C LYS A 177 3.79 -6.75 -0.09
N TRP A 178 3.13 -5.60 0.00
CA TRP A 178 3.75 -4.31 -0.24
C TRP A 178 4.64 -3.83 0.90
N PHE A 179 4.47 -4.37 2.12
CA PHE A 179 5.30 -4.03 3.28
C PHE A 179 6.79 -4.10 2.94
N ILE A 180 7.25 -5.24 2.42
CA ILE A 180 8.66 -5.40 2.06
C ILE A 180 9.01 -4.81 0.70
N ARG A 181 8.05 -4.75 -0.24
CA ARG A 181 8.29 -4.21 -1.59
C ARG A 181 8.63 -2.72 -1.55
N VAL A 182 7.92 -1.92 -0.74
CA VAL A 182 8.22 -0.48 -0.60
C VAL A 182 9.56 -0.25 0.12
N LEU A 183 9.90 -1.09 1.10
CA LEU A 183 11.21 -1.04 1.74
C LEU A 183 12.33 -1.35 0.75
N ARG A 184 12.20 -2.39 -0.08
CA ARG A 184 13.18 -2.71 -1.12
C ARG A 184 13.33 -1.61 -2.17
N ARG A 185 12.22 -0.96 -2.55
CA ARG A 185 12.25 0.22 -3.46
C ARG A 185 12.98 1.41 -2.85
N TYR A 186 12.94 1.55 -1.53
CA TYR A 186 13.66 2.62 -0.83
C TYR A 186 15.14 2.28 -0.63
N ASP A 187 15.42 1.10 -0.07
CA ASP A 187 16.77 0.61 0.23
C ASP A 187 16.74 -0.93 0.30
N GLU A 188 17.25 -1.55 -0.77
CA GLU A 188 17.27 -3.01 -0.91
C GLU A 188 18.15 -3.70 0.14
N GLN A 189 19.31 -3.12 0.46
CA GLN A 189 20.21 -3.70 1.46
C GLN A 189 19.58 -3.66 2.85
N TYR A 190 18.94 -2.54 3.19
CA TYR A 190 18.20 -2.41 4.45
C TYR A 190 17.04 -3.40 4.51
N ALA A 191 16.24 -3.51 3.45
CA ALA A 191 15.12 -4.45 3.40
C ALA A 191 15.58 -5.91 3.60
N ASN A 192 16.73 -6.30 3.03
CA ASN A 192 17.28 -7.63 3.20
C ASN A 192 17.74 -7.89 4.65
N LYS A 193 18.40 -6.90 5.28
CA LYS A 193 18.77 -6.98 6.71
C LYS A 193 17.55 -7.04 7.62
N PHE A 194 16.53 -6.24 7.32
CA PHE A 194 15.27 -6.22 8.06
C PHE A 194 14.61 -7.61 8.04
N VAL A 195 14.44 -8.20 6.85
CA VAL A 195 13.86 -9.54 6.72
C VAL A 195 14.71 -10.58 7.45
N ALA A 196 16.03 -10.56 7.28
CA ALA A 196 16.92 -11.52 7.91
C ALA A 196 16.85 -11.46 9.45
N ALA A 197 16.81 -10.26 10.02
CA ALA A 197 16.73 -10.07 11.47
C ALA A 197 15.44 -10.67 12.06
N PHE A 198 14.28 -10.31 11.50
CA PHE A 198 12.98 -10.82 11.99
C PHE A 198 12.81 -12.31 11.70
N ASP A 199 13.20 -12.80 10.53
CA ASP A 199 13.15 -14.25 10.20
C ASP A 199 14.04 -15.07 11.15
N TYR A 200 15.23 -14.56 11.49
CA TYR A 200 16.11 -15.21 12.47
C TYR A 200 15.43 -15.30 13.84
N PHE A 201 14.89 -14.19 14.35
CA PHE A 201 14.15 -14.19 15.62
C PHE A 201 12.96 -15.15 15.62
N TYR A 202 12.18 -15.19 14.53
CA TYR A 202 11.03 -16.09 14.45
C TYR A 202 11.44 -17.57 14.47
N LYS A 203 12.62 -17.91 13.92
CA LYS A 203 13.15 -19.28 13.90
C LYS A 203 13.83 -19.71 15.20
N THR A 204 14.56 -18.81 15.86
CA THR A 204 15.46 -19.17 16.97
C THR A 204 15.03 -18.64 18.33
N GLY A 205 14.22 -17.57 18.35
CA GLY A 205 13.92 -16.82 19.57
C GLY A 205 14.99 -15.80 19.96
N GLU A 206 16.13 -15.77 19.27
CA GLU A 206 17.23 -14.84 19.55
C GLU A 206 16.88 -13.42 19.11
N LYS A 207 16.98 -12.45 20.03
CA LYS A 207 16.50 -11.07 19.83
C LYS A 207 17.56 -10.11 19.26
N ASN A 208 18.84 -10.44 19.38
CA ASN A 208 19.95 -9.51 19.16
C ASN A 208 19.92 -8.84 17.77
N GLU A 209 19.65 -9.61 16.71
CA GLU A 209 19.61 -9.09 15.34
C GLU A 209 18.45 -8.11 15.11
N CYS A 210 17.27 -8.40 15.70
CA CYS A 210 16.11 -7.49 15.66
C CYS A 210 16.42 -6.17 16.39
N THR A 211 17.01 -6.26 17.57
CA THR A 211 17.38 -5.09 18.37
C THR A 211 18.38 -4.19 17.63
N ILE A 212 19.43 -4.77 17.05
CA ILE A 212 20.44 -4.02 16.29
C ILE A 212 19.84 -3.37 15.04
N CYS A 213 18.96 -4.09 14.33
CA CYS A 213 18.29 -3.57 13.14
C CYS A 213 17.40 -2.36 13.46
N SER A 214 16.73 -2.36 14.62
CA SER A 214 15.85 -1.28 15.07
C SER A 214 16.63 -0.05 15.55
N ILE A 215 17.66 -0.23 16.39
CA ILE A 215 18.42 0.88 17.00
C ILE A 215 19.17 1.72 15.96
N LYS A 216 19.87 1.07 15.02
CA LYS A 216 20.76 1.76 14.05
C LYS A 216 20.08 2.79 13.16
N ARG A 217 18.74 2.84 13.12
CA ARG A 217 17.98 3.75 12.25
C ARG A 217 17.23 4.85 12.99
N ILE A 218 17.00 4.67 14.30
CA ILE A 218 16.32 5.65 15.16
C ILE A 218 17.28 6.78 15.55
N ASP A 219 18.56 6.45 15.76
CA ASP A 219 19.59 7.40 16.24
C ASP A 219 20.38 8.10 15.13
N THR A 220 20.18 7.75 13.84
CA THR A 220 21.01 8.28 12.74
C THR A 220 20.67 9.69 12.24
N ARG A 221 19.81 10.48 12.91
CA ARG A 221 19.62 11.92 12.62
C ARG A 221 19.13 12.72 13.82
#